data_AF-A0A3R7U8R6-F1
#
_entry.id   AF-A0A3R7U8R6-F1
#
_cell.length_a   1.000
_cell.length_b   1.000
_cell.length_c   1.000
_cell.angle_alpha   90.00
_cell.angle_beta   90.00
_cell.angle_gamma   90.00
#
_symmetry.space_group_name_H-M   'P 1'
#
loop_
_entity.id
_entity.type
_entity.pdbx_description
1 polymer ?
#
loop_
_entity_poly.entity_id
_entity_poly.type
_entity_poly.pdbx_seq_one_letter_code
_entity_poly.pdbx_strand_id
1 'polypeptide(L)'
;MKKLFSLLSIVGIIAISNCTRVPDNHDPILGIWAKTESFSLEGKSANTTREEWIFNDVYLGRYQRYSNSELIFYTDFKWSQENGSYSLIYGDPQVTDITVSLEKAKEPEVLTLDNGSVFATRE
;
A
#
# COMPACT_ATOMS: atom_id res chain seq x y z
N MET A 1 -49.32 6.68 -26.99
CA MET A 1 -47.90 6.58 -27.40
C MET A 1 -46.96 7.41 -26.54
N LYS A 2 -47.19 8.71 -26.28
CA LYS A 2 -46.31 9.56 -25.44
C LYS A 2 -46.01 9.00 -24.03
N LYS A 3 -46.98 8.36 -23.37
CA LYS A 3 -46.78 7.75 -22.04
C LYS A 3 -45.89 6.50 -22.06
N LEU A 4 -45.87 5.77 -23.18
CA LEU A 4 -45.03 4.58 -23.34
C LEU A 4 -43.56 4.98 -23.48
N PHE A 5 -43.27 6.01 -24.30
CA PHE A 5 -41.93 6.55 -24.47
C PHE A 5 -41.37 7.12 -23.16
N SER A 6 -42.20 7.81 -22.36
CA SER A 6 -41.78 8.30 -21.04
C SER A 6 -41.40 7.17 -20.08
N LEU A 7 -42.13 6.04 -20.10
CA LEU A 7 -41.82 4.88 -19.26
C LEU A 7 -40.51 4.22 -19.69
N LEU A 8 -40.30 4.06 -21.00
CA LEU A 8 -39.05 3.55 -21.56
C LEU A 8 -37.85 4.45 -21.23
N SER A 9 -38.03 5.78 -21.24
CA SER A 9 -36.97 6.71 -20.83
C SER A 9 -36.59 6.55 -19.36
N ILE A 10 -37.56 6.38 -18.46
CA ILE A 10 -37.29 6.16 -17.02
C ILE A 10 -36.57 4.83 -16.80
N VAL A 11 -37.03 3.75 -17.44
CA VAL A 11 -36.37 2.42 -17.37
C VAL A 11 -34.95 2.48 -17.93
N GLY A 12 -34.75 3.21 -19.03
CA GLY A 12 -33.43 3.42 -19.64
C GLY A 12 -32.47 4.15 -18.71
N ILE A 13 -32.92 5.20 -18.02
CA ILE A 13 -32.11 5.94 -17.03
C ILE A 13 -31.73 5.02 -15.87
N ILE A 14 -32.65 4.23 -15.33
CA ILE A 14 -32.37 3.31 -14.21
C ILE A 14 -31.39 2.20 -14.65
N ALA A 15 -31.51 1.68 -15.87
CA ALA A 15 -30.64 0.62 -16.37
C ALA A 15 -29.18 1.07 -16.54
N ILE A 16 -28.93 2.32 -16.96
CA ILE A 16 -27.58 2.90 -17.07
C ILE A 16 -27.06 3.49 -15.75
N SER A 17 -27.91 3.61 -14.72
CA SER A 17 -27.53 4.06 -13.37
C SER A 17 -26.84 2.97 -12.54
N ASN A 18 -26.39 1.87 -13.16
CA ASN A 18 -25.52 0.90 -12.51
C ASN A 18 -24.13 1.52 -12.28
N CYS A 19 -24.01 2.32 -11.24
CA CYS A 19 -22.73 2.54 -10.60
C CYS A 19 -22.28 1.16 -10.09
N THR A 20 -21.35 0.52 -10.81
CA THR A 20 -20.75 -0.73 -10.35
C THR A 20 -20.07 -0.45 -9.01
N ARG A 21 -20.47 -1.18 -7.97
CA ARG A 21 -19.77 -1.13 -6.68
C ARG A 21 -18.31 -1.49 -6.93
N VAL A 22 -17.38 -0.65 -6.45
CA VAL A 22 -15.96 -0.98 -6.50
C VAL A 22 -15.80 -2.29 -5.71
N PRO A 23 -15.16 -3.34 -6.28
CA PRO A 23 -14.91 -4.57 -5.55
C PRO A 23 -14.13 -4.27 -4.27
N ASP A 24 -14.63 -4.73 -3.13
CA ASP A 24 -13.94 -4.54 -1.86
C ASP A 24 -12.66 -5.40 -1.85
N ASN A 25 -11.50 -4.74 -1.79
CA ASN A 25 -10.20 -5.40 -1.74
C ASN A 25 -9.85 -5.72 -0.29
N HIS A 26 -9.69 -7.01 0.01
CA HIS A 26 -9.37 -7.52 1.34
C HIS A 26 -8.00 -8.21 1.35
N ASP A 27 -7.06 -7.74 0.51
CA ASP A 27 -5.74 -8.32 0.45
C ASP A 27 -5.06 -8.24 1.84
N PRO A 28 -4.41 -9.31 2.31
CA PRO A 28 -3.72 -9.30 3.60
C PRO A 28 -2.56 -8.29 3.68
N ILE A 29 -2.05 -7.76 2.56
CA ILE A 29 -0.99 -6.74 2.60
C ILE A 29 -1.48 -5.40 3.17
N LEU A 30 -2.79 -5.15 3.14
CA LEU A 30 -3.38 -3.91 3.60
C LEU A 30 -2.96 -3.59 5.05
N GLY A 31 -2.74 -2.31 5.32
CA GLY A 31 -2.26 -1.82 6.62
C GLY A 31 -0.88 -1.18 6.55
N ILE A 32 -0.24 -1.06 7.72
CA ILE A 32 1.04 -0.38 7.89
C ILE A 32 2.13 -1.41 8.14
N TRP A 33 3.23 -1.24 7.43
CA TRP A 33 4.46 -2.00 7.58
C TRP A 33 5.58 -1.05 7.90
N ALA A 34 6.47 -1.43 8.81
CA ALA A 34 7.53 -0.56 9.25
C ALA A 34 8.89 -1.26 9.34
N LYS A 35 9.93 -0.46 9.21
CA LYS A 35 11.32 -0.83 9.47
C LYS A 35 11.95 0.26 10.29
N THR A 36 12.61 -0.10 11.39
CA THR A 36 13.35 0.86 12.22
C THR A 36 14.83 0.47 12.26
N GLU A 37 15.69 1.44 11.98
CA GLU A 37 17.13 1.33 12.09
C GLU A 37 17.64 2.35 13.10
N SER A 38 18.52 1.92 14.01
CA SER A 38 19.12 2.78 15.02
C SER A 38 20.64 2.72 14.93
N PHE A 39 21.29 3.88 14.79
CA PHE A 39 22.73 4.02 14.75
C PHE A 39 23.21 4.75 16.01
N SER A 40 24.03 4.09 16.81
CA SER A 40 24.74 4.70 17.95
C SER A 40 26.23 4.82 17.65
N LEU A 41 26.76 6.05 17.71
CA LEU A 41 28.20 6.30 17.76
C LEU A 41 28.58 6.60 19.20
N GLU A 42 29.69 6.04 19.70
CA GLU A 42 30.18 6.31 21.06
C GLU A 42 30.28 7.83 21.31
N GLY A 43 29.55 8.31 22.32
CA GLY A 43 29.54 9.72 22.72
C GLY A 43 28.54 10.63 21.99
N LYS A 44 27.66 10.12 21.12
CA LYS A 44 26.55 10.90 20.52
C LYS A 44 25.19 10.24 20.76
N SER A 45 24.13 11.04 20.76
CA SER A 45 22.74 10.56 20.77
C SER A 45 22.51 9.62 19.59
N ALA A 46 21.85 8.49 19.83
CA ALA A 46 21.50 7.54 18.78
C ALA A 46 20.58 8.21 17.75
N ASN A 47 20.94 8.13 16.47
CA ASN A 47 20.05 8.54 15.39
C ASN A 47 19.16 7.36 15.02
N THR A 48 17.87 7.62 14.92
CA THR A 48 16.87 6.63 14.52
C THR A 48 16.29 7.01 13.17
N THR A 49 16.26 6.04 12.26
CA THR A 49 15.56 6.15 10.97
C THR A 49 14.42 5.15 11.00
N ARG A 50 13.21 5.60 10.66
CA ARG A 50 12.04 4.72 10.54
C ARG A 50 11.41 4.89 9.17
N GLU A 51 11.12 3.78 8.52
CA GLU A 51 10.46 3.74 7.23
C GLU A 51 9.12 3.05 7.38
N GLU A 52 8.08 3.57 6.72
CA GLU A 52 6.74 3.01 6.70
C GLU A 52 6.24 2.81 5.27
N TRP A 53 5.50 1.72 5.07
CA TRP A 53 4.73 1.43 3.86
C TRP A 53 3.28 1.20 4.23
N ILE A 54 2.40 2.08 3.74
CA ILE A 54 0.98 2.10 4.05
C ILE A 54 0.22 1.65 2.81
N PHE A 55 -0.37 0.46 2.84
CA PHE A 55 -1.12 -0.11 1.72
C PHE A 55 -2.62 0.15 1.88
N ASN A 56 -3.27 0.68 0.85
CA ASN A 56 -4.72 0.86 0.80
C ASN A 56 -5.39 -0.10 -0.18
N ASP A 57 -6.72 -0.18 -0.10
CA ASP A 57 -7.58 -1.10 -0.86
C ASP A 57 -7.70 -0.78 -2.36
N VAL A 58 -7.18 0.35 -2.83
CA VAL A 58 -7.29 0.80 -4.23
C VAL A 58 -5.98 0.67 -5.01
N TYR A 59 -5.11 -0.28 -4.64
CA TYR A 59 -3.83 -0.54 -5.32
C TYR A 59 -2.85 0.63 -5.30
N LEU A 60 -3.03 1.51 -4.31
CA LEU A 60 -2.14 2.61 -3.99
C LEU A 60 -1.61 2.46 -2.57
N GLY A 61 -0.52 3.15 -2.29
CA GLY A 61 0.04 3.22 -0.97
C GLY A 61 0.93 4.43 -0.80
N ARG A 62 1.39 4.63 0.42
CA ARG A 62 2.31 5.70 0.78
C ARG A 62 3.51 5.15 1.50
N TYR A 63 4.68 5.56 1.02
CA TYR A 63 5.94 5.37 1.70
C TYR A 63 6.33 6.63 2.46
N GLN A 64 6.80 6.47 3.69
CA GLN A 64 7.23 7.57 4.55
C GLN A 64 8.57 7.22 5.20
N ARG A 65 9.47 8.21 5.30
CA ARG A 65 10.73 8.09 6.02
C ARG A 65 10.81 9.16 7.09
N TYR A 66 11.14 8.72 8.29
CA TYR A 66 11.29 9.53 9.48
C TYR A 66 12.74 9.50 9.94
N SER A 67 13.23 10.63 10.45
CA SER A 67 14.47 10.73 11.21
C SER A 67 14.16 11.28 12.59
N ASN A 68 14.49 10.55 13.65
CA ASN A 68 14.22 10.95 15.03
C ASN A 68 12.76 11.38 15.26
N SER A 69 11.83 10.62 14.68
CA SER A 69 10.37 10.86 14.70
C SER A 69 9.87 12.04 13.86
N GLU A 70 10.74 12.75 13.15
CA GLU A 70 10.36 13.80 12.19
C GLU A 70 10.21 13.22 10.79
N LEU A 71 9.10 13.49 10.10
CA LEU A 71 8.90 13.08 8.71
C LEU A 71 9.84 13.88 7.80
N ILE A 72 10.78 13.20 7.15
CA ILE A 72 11.80 13.84 6.29
C ILE A 72 11.56 13.59 4.80
N PHE A 73 10.77 12.58 4.45
CA PHE A 73 10.44 12.26 3.06
C PHE A 73 9.17 11.42 2.98
N TYR A 74 8.39 11.59 1.91
CA TYR A 74 7.31 10.68 1.55
C TYR A 74 7.13 10.64 0.04
N THR A 75 6.62 9.51 -0.46
CA THR A 75 6.12 9.40 -1.83
C THR A 75 4.99 8.38 -1.87
N ASP A 76 4.08 8.54 -2.82
CA ASP A 76 3.04 7.56 -3.08
C ASP A 76 3.59 6.46 -4.00
N PHE A 77 3.05 5.24 -3.88
CA PHE A 77 3.38 4.12 -4.75
C PHE A 77 2.11 3.43 -5.25
N LYS A 78 2.22 2.81 -6.43
CA LYS A 78 1.25 1.83 -6.91
C LYS A 78 1.70 0.45 -6.45
N TRP A 79 0.76 -0.43 -6.18
CA TRP A 79 1.10 -1.81 -5.88
C TRP A 79 0.21 -2.79 -6.64
N SER A 80 0.77 -3.96 -6.95
CA SER A 80 0.06 -5.07 -7.58
C SER A 80 0.52 -6.38 -6.95
N GLN A 81 -0.37 -7.38 -6.95
CA GLN A 81 -0.09 -8.71 -6.44
C GLN A 81 -0.12 -9.73 -7.57
N GLU A 82 0.87 -10.60 -7.62
CA GLU A 82 0.93 -11.74 -8.51
C GLU A 82 1.56 -12.94 -7.77
N ASN A 83 0.83 -14.05 -7.67
CA ASN A 83 1.31 -15.31 -7.08
C ASN A 83 1.93 -15.20 -5.67
N GLY A 84 1.49 -14.24 -4.86
CA GLY A 84 1.98 -14.01 -3.50
C GLY A 84 3.13 -13.01 -3.40
N SER A 85 3.63 -12.54 -4.54
CA SER A 85 4.59 -11.45 -4.64
C SER A 85 3.88 -10.12 -4.89
N TYR A 86 4.41 -9.05 -4.30
CA TYR A 86 3.86 -7.71 -4.39
C TYR A 86 4.90 -6.79 -5.02
N SER A 87 4.55 -6.15 -6.12
CA SER A 87 5.40 -5.16 -6.78
C SER A 87 4.96 -3.77 -6.33
N LEU A 88 5.90 -2.98 -5.81
CA LEU A 88 5.71 -1.59 -5.41
C LEU A 88 6.44 -0.69 -6.42
N ILE A 89 5.67 0.17 -7.09
CA ILE A 89 6.18 1.11 -8.09
C ILE A 89 6.02 2.53 -7.54
N TYR A 90 7.13 3.20 -7.25
CA TYR A 90 7.12 4.50 -6.58
C TYR A 90 6.91 5.63 -7.59
N GLY A 91 6.19 6.68 -7.17
CA GLY A 91 5.99 7.87 -7.98
C GLY A 91 7.23 8.78 -8.05
N ASP A 92 8.17 8.63 -7.11
CA ASP A 92 9.39 9.41 -7.02
C ASP A 92 10.61 8.56 -7.43
N PRO A 93 11.42 8.98 -8.43
CA PRO A 93 12.57 8.23 -8.91
C PRO A 93 13.73 8.11 -7.90
N GLN A 94 13.68 8.82 -6.77
CA GLN A 94 14.63 8.65 -5.68
C GLN A 94 14.42 7.34 -4.90
N VAL A 95 13.26 6.70 -5.06
CA VAL A 95 12.95 5.41 -4.43
C VAL A 95 12.90 4.33 -5.51
N THR A 96 13.68 3.28 -5.30
CA THR A 96 13.74 2.15 -6.24
C THR A 96 12.51 1.27 -6.07
N ASP A 97 11.85 0.97 -7.18
CA ASP A 97 10.79 -0.04 -7.25
C ASP A 97 11.26 -1.37 -6.65
N ILE A 98 10.34 -2.07 -5.97
CA ILE A 98 10.70 -3.25 -5.20
C ILE A 98 9.63 -4.33 -5.27
N THR A 99 10.08 -5.58 -5.24
CA THR A 99 9.22 -6.75 -5.08
C THR A 99 9.40 -7.31 -3.69
N VAL A 100 8.29 -7.61 -3.01
CA VAL A 100 8.28 -8.20 -1.66
C VAL A 100 7.31 -9.37 -1.59
N SER A 101 7.55 -10.29 -0.67
CA SER A 101 6.67 -11.43 -0.38
C SER A 101 6.12 -11.34 1.03
N LEU A 102 4.85 -11.70 1.22
CA LEU A 102 4.20 -11.72 2.53
C LEU A 102 4.37 -13.07 3.24
N GLU A 103 4.99 -13.07 4.41
CA GLU A 103 5.12 -14.25 5.28
C GLU A 103 4.16 -14.16 6.47
N LYS A 104 2.96 -14.75 6.32
CA LYS A 104 1.89 -14.76 7.34
C LYS A 104 2.15 -15.65 8.56
N ALA A 105 3.12 -16.57 8.48
CA ALA A 105 3.36 -17.55 9.54
C ALA A 105 4.24 -17.02 10.68
N LYS A 106 4.71 -15.76 10.59
CA LYS A 106 5.53 -15.12 11.61
C LYS A 106 4.68 -14.17 12.46
N GLU A 107 5.10 -13.99 13.71
CA GLU A 107 4.50 -13.05 14.66
C GLU A 107 5.60 -12.08 15.15
N PRO A 108 5.61 -10.81 14.73
CA PRO A 108 4.68 -10.20 13.77
C PRO A 108 4.89 -10.73 12.34
N GLU A 109 3.87 -10.60 11.49
CA GLU A 109 4.00 -10.89 10.06
C GLU A 109 5.10 -10.01 9.44
N VAL A 110 5.73 -10.50 8.37
CA VAL A 110 6.83 -9.78 7.71
C VAL A 110 6.67 -9.73 6.19
N LEU A 111 7.16 -8.65 5.60
CA LEU A 111 7.51 -8.58 4.19
C LEU A 111 8.97 -8.98 4.02
N THR A 112 9.27 -9.82 3.03
CA THR A 112 10.64 -10.26 2.71
C THR A 112 11.02 -9.92 1.28
N LEU A 113 12.32 -9.72 1.08
CA LEU A 113 12.94 -9.61 -0.25
C LEU A 113 13.19 -11.01 -0.84
N ASP A 114 13.50 -11.08 -2.14
CA ASP A 114 13.79 -12.34 -2.85
C ASP A 114 14.94 -13.16 -2.23
N ASN A 115 15.86 -12.50 -1.53
CA ASN A 115 16.97 -13.14 -0.81
C ASN A 115 16.57 -13.66 0.59
N GLY A 116 15.29 -13.57 0.97
CA GLY A 116 14.75 -13.99 2.26
C GLY A 116 15.01 -13.02 3.42
N SER A 117 15.67 -11.88 3.18
CA SER A 117 15.87 -10.87 4.23
C SER A 117 14.56 -10.14 4.54
N VAL A 118 14.39 -9.75 5.80
CA VAL A 118 13.24 -8.98 6.26
C VAL A 118 13.32 -7.57 5.70
N PHE A 119 12.28 -7.18 4.95
CA PHE A 119 12.10 -5.84 4.41
C PHE A 119 11.41 -4.93 5.44
N ALA A 120 10.26 -5.36 5.95
CA ALA A 120 9.46 -4.63 6.94
C ALA A 120 8.61 -5.60 7.78
N THR A 121 8.25 -5.19 8.99
CA THR A 121 7.38 -5.92 9.92
C THR A 121 6.03 -5.23 10.01
N ARG A 122 4.96 -5.99 10.24
CA ARG A 122 3.63 -5.43 10.43
C ARG A 122 3.57 -4.63 11.75
N GLU A 123 2.91 -3.46 11.69
CA GLU A 123 2.55 -2.66 12.88
C GLU A 123 1.25 -3.16 13.54
#